data_AF-A0A8J4TWH1-F1
#
_entry.id   AF-A0A8J4TWH1-F1
#
_cell.length_a   1.000
_cell.length_b   1.000
_cell.length_c   1.000
_cell.angle_alpha   90.00
_cell.angle_beta   90.00
_cell.angle_gamma   90.00
#
_symmetry.space_group_name_H-M   'P 1'
#
loop_
_entity.id
_entity.type
_entity.pdbx_description
1 polymer ?
#
loop_
_entity_poly.entity_id
_entity_poly.type
_entity_poly.pdbx_seq_one_letter_code
_entity_poly.pdbx_strand_id
1 'polypeptide(L)' 'MEKKQQYSDHPERFESRTQVLCKQSVCGRCYWEVEWSGNFVSISVSYKGISRKGRCYGCAFGRN' A
#
# COMPACT_ATOMS: atom_id res chain seq x y z
N MET A 1 -16.62 15.27 -6.33
CA MET A 1 -15.25 15.13 -6.85
C MET A 1 -14.33 14.90 -5.66
N GLU A 2 -13.63 13.77 -5.60
CA GLU A 2 -12.63 13.53 -4.57
C GLU A 2 -11.49 14.54 -4.72
N LYS A 3 -11.18 15.27 -3.65
CA LYS A 3 -10.09 16.24 -3.64
C LYS A 3 -8.77 15.48 -3.43
N LYS A 4 -7.82 15.63 -4.36
CA LYS A 4 -6.47 15.07 -4.20
C LYS A 4 -5.87 15.62 -2.91
N GLN A 5 -5.59 14.74 -1.94
CA GLN A 5 -4.92 15.13 -0.71
C GLN A 5 -3.49 15.60 -1.03
N GLN A 6 -3.16 16.80 -0.56
CA GLN A 6 -1.83 17.39 -0.70
C GLN A 6 -0.89 16.80 0.36
N TYR A 7 -0.40 15.59 0.10
CA TYR A 7 0.75 15.06 0.82
C TYR A 7 2.02 15.58 0.18
N SER A 8 3.02 15.88 1.02
CA SER A 8 4.38 16.20 0.55
C SER A 8 4.98 15.03 -0.24
N ASP A 9 5.93 15.34 -1.10
CA ASP A 9 6.68 14.32 -1.81
C ASP A 9 7.55 13.54 -0.81
N HIS A 10 7.36 12.22 -0.80
CA HIS A 10 8.06 11.31 0.10
C HIS A 10 8.51 10.08 -0.68
N PRO A 11 9.75 9.59 -0.52
CA PRO A 11 10.28 8.47 -1.29
C PRO A 11 9.45 7.17 -1.12
N GLU A 12 8.86 6.96 0.06
CA GLU A 12 8.02 5.79 0.35
C GLU A 12 6.57 5.92 -0.15
N ARG A 13 6.18 7.07 -0.74
CA ARG A 13 4.81 7.29 -1.21
C ARG A 13 4.58 6.56 -2.54
N PHE A 14 3.47 5.81 -2.61
CA PHE A 14 3.01 5.26 -3.89
C PHE A 14 2.51 6.39 -4.80
N GLU A 15 3.12 6.51 -5.96
CA GLU A 15 2.85 7.61 -6.90
C GLU A 15 1.58 7.37 -7.73
N SER A 16 1.39 6.13 -8.24
CA SER A 16 0.35 5.80 -9.22
C SER A 16 -0.70 4.80 -8.73
N ARG A 17 -0.56 4.27 -7.50
CA ARG A 17 -1.46 3.26 -6.92
C ARG A 17 -2.02 3.76 -5.60
N THR A 18 -3.32 3.60 -5.39
CA THR A 18 -4.01 3.91 -4.13
C THR A 18 -3.73 2.79 -3.11
N GLN A 19 -2.54 2.81 -2.49
CA GLN A 19 -2.07 1.77 -1.57
C GLN A 19 -1.30 2.41 -0.42
N VAL A 20 -1.28 1.75 0.74
CA VAL A 20 -0.50 2.17 1.92
C VAL A 20 0.19 0.96 2.54
N LEU A 21 1.31 1.19 3.22
CA LEU A 21 1.91 0.19 4.11
C LEU A 21 1.83 0.68 5.55
N CYS A 22 1.67 -0.26 6.47
CA CYS A 22 1.82 -0.01 7.89
C CYS A 22 3.26 0.43 8.21
N LYS A 23 3.40 1.27 9.24
CA LYS A 23 4.71 1.74 9.71
C LYS A 23 5.58 0.61 10.28
N GLN A 24 4.94 -0.37 10.91
CA GLN A 24 5.60 -1.50 11.54
C GLN A 24 5.71 -2.66 10.55
N SER A 25 6.91 -3.22 10.42
CA SER A 25 7.11 -4.53 9.81
C SER A 25 6.73 -5.61 10.80
N VAL A 26 6.13 -6.68 10.30
CA VAL A 26 5.88 -7.89 11.08
C VAL A 26 7.01 -8.90 10.87
N CYS A 27 7.35 -9.65 11.92
CA CYS A 27 8.27 -10.78 11.85
C CYS A 27 7.68 -11.97 12.62
N GLY A 28 7.97 -13.19 12.17
CA GLY A 28 7.41 -14.40 12.77
C GLY A 28 5.89 -14.53 12.54
N ARG A 29 5.20 -15.15 13.51
CA ARG A 29 3.76 -15.37 13.44
C ARG A 29 3.03 -14.16 14.02
N CYS A 30 2.19 -13.54 13.20
CA CYS A 30 1.39 -12.39 13.57
C CYS A 30 -0.05 -12.58 13.08
N TYR A 31 -1.00 -11.96 13.79
CA TYR A 31 -2.42 -11.97 13.46
C TYR A 31 -2.94 -10.54 13.57
N TRP A 32 -3.80 -10.15 12.64
CA TRP A 32 -4.49 -8.87 12.68
C TRP A 32 -5.87 -9.02 12.07
N GLU A 33 -6.79 -8.23 12.60
CA GLU A 33 -8.12 -8.04 12.06
C GLU A 33 -8.22 -6.59 11.57
N VAL A 34 -8.97 -6.38 10.50
CA VAL A 34 -9.26 -5.05 9.97
C VAL A 34 -10.75 -5.00 9.73
N GLU A 35 -11.40 -3.94 10.17
CA GLU A 35 -12.74 -3.61 9.72
C GLU A 35 -12.61 -2.75 8.46
N TRP A 36 -13.33 -3.12 7.39
CA TRP A 36 -13.32 -2.37 6.14
C TRP A 36 -14.71 -2.19 5.58
N SER A 37 -14.88 -1.16 4.76
CA SER A 37 -16.11 -0.89 4.01
C SER A 37 -15.79 -0.50 2.57
N GLY A 38 -16.76 -0.71 1.67
CA GLY A 38 -16.63 -0.43 0.23
C GLY A 38 -16.23 -1.66 -0.60
N ASN A 39 -16.28 -1.49 -1.93
CA ASN A 39 -16.20 -2.63 -2.86
C ASN A 39 -14.78 -2.97 -3.34
N PHE A 40 -13.80 -2.11 -3.10
CA PHE A 40 -12.44 -2.24 -3.67
C PHE A 40 -11.35 -2.08 -2.62
N VAL A 41 -11.49 -2.80 -1.50
CA VAL A 41 -10.45 -2.88 -0.45
C VAL A 41 -9.77 -4.25 -0.53
N SER A 42 -8.44 -4.24 -0.57
CA SER A 42 -7.62 -5.46 -0.51
C SER A 42 -6.57 -5.32 0.57
N ILE A 43 -6.42 -6.36 1.39
CA ILE A 43 -5.43 -6.43 2.47
C ILE A 43 -4.32 -7.39 2.03
N SER A 44 -3.07 -7.01 2.20
CA SER A 44 -1.92 -7.82 1.78
C SER A 44 -0.69 -7.59 2.65
N VAL A 45 0.27 -8.51 2.55
CA VAL A 45 1.61 -8.36 3.10
C VAL A 45 2.58 -8.17 1.93
N SER A 46 3.50 -7.23 2.07
CA SER A 46 4.53 -6.95 1.08
C SER A 46 5.88 -6.71 1.76
N TYR A 47 6.95 -7.05 1.05
CA TYR A 47 8.28 -6.59 1.45
C TYR A 47 8.38 -5.06 1.33
N LYS A 48 9.16 -4.46 2.23
CA LYS A 48 9.42 -3.01 2.23
C LYS A 48 10.05 -2.51 0.92
N GLY A 49 10.78 -3.38 0.23
CA GLY A 49 11.45 -3.11 -1.05
C GLY A 49 10.54 -3.06 -2.28
N ILE A 50 9.21 -3.16 -2.13
CA ILE A 50 8.28 -2.97 -3.24
C ILE A 50 8.50 -1.59 -3.91
N SER A 51 8.41 -1.55 -5.24
CA SER A 51 8.54 -0.28 -5.95
C SER A 51 7.42 0.68 -5.56
N ARG A 52 7.78 1.94 -5.27
CA ARG A 52 6.83 3.02 -4.95
C ARG A 52 6.43 3.86 -6.15
N LYS A 53 7.23 3.77 -7.23
CA LYS A 53 7.12 4.60 -8.43
C LYS A 53 6.92 3.76 -9.68
N GLY A 54 6.38 4.40 -10.71
CA GLY A 54 6.12 3.78 -12.02
C GLY A 54 4.76 3.11 -12.14
N ARG A 55 4.27 2.99 -13.37
CA ARG A 55 2.95 2.42 -13.71
C ARG A 55 2.92 0.88 -13.80
N CYS A 56 4.05 0.22 -13.54
CA CYS A 56 4.26 -1.19 -13.79
C CYS A 56 3.57 -2.11 -12.76
N TYR A 57 3.61 -3.42 -13.01
CA TYR A 57 3.02 -4.44 -12.12
C TYR A 57 3.74 -4.51 -10.76
N GLY A 58 5.05 -4.23 -10.71
CA GLY A 58 5.87 -4.36 -9.50
C GLY A 58 5.62 -3.32 -8.40
N CYS A 59 4.74 -2.33 -8.61
CA CYS A 59 4.34 -1.37 -7.57
C CYS A 59 2.98 -1.71 -6.93
N ALA A 60 2.28 -2.72 -7.43
CA ALA A 60 0.97 -3.13 -6.93
C ALA A 60 1.07 -4.42 -6.10
N PHE A 61 0.34 -4.45 -4.99
CA PHE A 61 0.25 -5.63 -4.14
C PHE A 61 -0.37 -6.81 -4.90
N GLY A 62 0.10 -8.03 -4.59
CA GLY A 62 -0.43 -9.27 -5.17
C GLY A 62 -0.01 -9.55 -6.62
N ARG A 63 0.93 -8.79 -7.18
CA ARG A 63 1.48 -8.99 -8.54
C ARG A 63 2.93 -9.49 -8.50
N ASN A 64 3.15 -10.57 -7.76
CA ASN A 64 4.45 -11.26 -7.67
C ASN A 64 4.72 -12.13 -8.90
#